data_AF-I4WBJ9-F1
#
_entry.id   AF-I4WBJ9-F1
#
_cell.length_a   1.000
_cell.length_b   1.000
_cell.length_c   1.000
_cell.angle_alpha   90.00
_cell.angle_beta   90.00
_cell.angle_gamma   90.00
#
_symmetry.space_group_name_H-M   'P 1'
#
loop_
_entity.id
_entity.type
_entity.pdbx_description
1 polymer ?
#
loop_
_entity_poly.entity_id
_entity_poly.type
_entity_poly.pdbx_seq_one_letter_code
_entity_poly.pdbx_strand_id
1 'polypeptide(L)'
;MNRSLKLSVLAALALGSSQALALNLGQIQVKSALGQPLRVEIPVNPASPAELQNLSARLASSDAFTRAGITDGRPSVPLQFKVADEHGHKVILVTSSVPVNNPYIDLLIEVSSAAGTSVHEYPVLLDPPAGKLAAATSGNRHAGHHAAA
;
A
#
# COMPACT_ATOMS: atom_id res chain seq x y z
N MET A 1 30.53 -7.11 -62.19
CA MET A 1 29.71 -6.17 -61.41
C MET A 1 29.11 -6.90 -60.22
N ASN A 2 29.71 -6.79 -59.04
CA ASN A 2 29.24 -7.44 -57.82
C ASN A 2 29.40 -6.46 -56.65
N ARG A 3 28.34 -5.69 -56.41
CA ARG A 3 28.24 -4.67 -55.36
C ARG A 3 28.13 -5.36 -54.01
N SER A 4 29.23 -5.43 -53.27
CA SER A 4 29.26 -5.90 -51.89
C SER A 4 29.33 -4.68 -50.96
N LEU A 5 28.17 -4.12 -50.62
CA LEU A 5 28.04 -3.13 -49.55
C LEU A 5 27.65 -3.87 -48.28
N LYS A 6 28.63 -3.95 -47.38
CA LYS A 6 28.61 -4.69 -46.13
C LYS A 6 27.49 -4.16 -45.22
N LEU A 7 26.58 -5.05 -44.82
CA LEU A 7 25.67 -4.85 -43.69
C LEU A 7 26.52 -4.62 -42.42
N SER A 8 26.78 -3.36 -42.06
CA SER A 8 27.53 -3.00 -40.86
C SER A 8 26.73 -2.07 -39.93
N VAL A 9 25.43 -2.37 -39.74
CA VAL A 9 24.60 -1.67 -38.74
C VAL A 9 23.72 -2.69 -38.03
N LEU A 10 24.30 -3.52 -37.14
CA LEU A 10 23.54 -4.45 -36.30
C LEU A 10 24.10 -4.63 -34.88
N ALA A 11 25.13 -3.88 -34.47
CA ALA A 11 25.80 -4.12 -33.18
C ALA A 11 26.07 -2.81 -32.42
N ALA A 12 25.06 -2.24 -31.76
CA ALA A 12 25.28 -1.20 -30.75
C ALA A 12 24.15 -1.01 -29.71
N LEU A 13 23.17 -1.93 -29.60
CA LEU A 13 22.08 -1.81 -28.61
C LEU A 13 22.37 -2.47 -27.25
N ALA A 14 23.63 -2.80 -26.94
CA ALA A 14 24.02 -3.48 -25.71
C ALA A 14 24.48 -2.54 -24.57
N LEU A 15 24.13 -1.25 -24.62
CA LEU A 15 24.46 -0.32 -23.53
C LEU A 15 23.40 -0.41 -22.42
N GLY A 16 23.64 -1.36 -21.52
CA GLY A 16 23.32 -1.26 -20.09
C GLY A 16 21.89 -0.92 -19.74
N SER A 17 21.00 -1.91 -19.76
CA SER A 17 19.86 -1.86 -18.84
C SER A 17 20.41 -1.97 -17.41
N SER A 18 20.69 -0.82 -16.78
CA SER A 18 20.87 -0.77 -15.33
C SER A 18 19.60 -1.33 -14.73
N GLN A 19 19.63 -2.59 -14.30
CA GLN A 19 18.50 -3.22 -13.65
C GLN A 19 18.27 -2.41 -12.38
N ALA A 20 17.24 -1.57 -12.39
CA ALA A 20 16.83 -0.83 -11.21
C ALA A 20 16.43 -1.87 -10.17
N LEU A 21 17.35 -2.15 -9.24
CA LEU A 21 17.10 -3.00 -8.08
C LEU A 21 16.21 -2.18 -7.14
N ALA A 22 14.92 -2.19 -7.42
CA ALA A 22 13.93 -1.63 -6.53
C ALA A 22 13.88 -2.49 -5.26
N LEU A 23 13.82 -1.82 -4.11
CA LEU A 23 13.62 -2.49 -2.83
C LEU A 23 12.36 -3.35 -2.90
N ASN A 24 12.50 -4.63 -2.62
CA ASN A 24 11.37 -5.55 -2.61
C ASN A 24 10.58 -5.40 -1.31
N LEU A 25 9.32 -5.01 -1.44
CA LEU A 25 8.38 -4.90 -0.34
C LEU A 25 7.44 -6.11 -0.32
N GLY A 26 7.22 -6.65 0.86
CA GLY A 26 6.32 -7.77 1.08
C GLY A 26 4.84 -7.39 1.00
N GLN A 27 4.01 -8.37 1.34
CA GLN A 27 2.55 -8.18 1.43
C GLN A 27 2.20 -7.28 2.61
N ILE A 28 1.23 -6.40 2.38
CA ILE A 28 0.72 -5.49 3.39
C ILE A 28 -0.08 -6.25 4.45
N GLN A 29 0.25 -6.04 5.72
CA GLN A 29 -0.41 -6.67 6.86
C GLN A 29 -1.22 -5.62 7.62
N VAL A 30 -2.55 -5.70 7.52
CA VAL A 30 -3.47 -4.81 8.22
C VAL A 30 -3.70 -5.32 9.64
N LYS A 31 -3.44 -4.48 10.65
CA LYS A 31 -3.57 -4.81 12.08
C LYS A 31 -4.70 -4.07 12.78
N SER A 32 -5.40 -3.19 12.08
CA SER A 32 -6.48 -2.34 12.61
C SER A 32 -7.79 -2.60 11.89
N ALA A 33 -8.91 -2.44 12.60
CA ALA A 33 -10.26 -2.50 12.03
C ALA A 33 -10.79 -1.10 11.69
N LEU A 34 -11.90 -1.03 10.95
CA LEU A 34 -12.63 0.20 10.67
C LEU A 34 -13.05 0.90 11.97
N GLY A 35 -12.88 2.22 12.02
CA GLY A 35 -13.17 3.04 13.20
C GLY A 35 -12.08 3.02 14.26
N GLN A 36 -10.90 2.43 13.97
CA GLN A 36 -9.73 2.47 14.83
C GLN A 36 -8.59 3.27 14.19
N PRO A 37 -7.59 3.74 14.97
CA PRO A 37 -6.35 4.23 14.41
C PRO A 37 -5.72 3.17 13.51
N LEU A 38 -5.32 3.59 12.31
CA LEU A 38 -4.71 2.72 11.32
C LEU A 38 -3.41 2.15 11.89
N ARG A 39 -3.22 0.86 11.74
CA ARG A 39 -1.93 0.21 11.92
C ARG A 39 -1.72 -0.83 10.83
N VAL A 40 -0.69 -0.61 10.04
CA VAL A 40 -0.33 -1.43 8.89
C VAL A 40 1.17 -1.68 8.92
N GLU A 41 1.56 -2.91 8.63
CA GLU A 41 2.95 -3.33 8.58
C GLU A 41 3.27 -3.86 7.18
N ILE A 42 4.35 -3.38 6.58
CA ILE A 42 4.83 -3.81 5.27
C ILE A 42 6.24 -4.37 5.44
N PRO A 43 6.44 -5.69 5.32
CA PRO A 43 7.76 -6.30 5.39
C PRO A 43 8.68 -5.76 4.29
N VAL A 44 9.96 -5.58 4.63
CA VAL A 44 11.00 -5.14 3.70
C VAL A 44 11.95 -6.29 3.46
N ASN A 45 12.10 -6.69 2.21
CA ASN A 45 12.90 -7.83 1.77
C ASN A 45 14.07 -7.32 0.90
N PRO A 46 15.12 -6.73 1.48
CA PRO A 46 16.21 -6.18 0.70
C PRO A 46 17.00 -7.30 0.00
N ALA A 47 17.44 -7.08 -1.24
CA ALA A 47 18.36 -8.01 -1.91
C ALA A 47 19.80 -7.86 -1.40
N SER A 48 20.12 -6.71 -0.81
CA SER A 48 21.43 -6.40 -0.23
C SER A 48 21.33 -5.51 1.02
N PRO A 49 22.28 -5.57 1.97
CA PRO A 49 22.29 -4.67 3.13
C PRO A 49 22.36 -3.18 2.74
N ALA A 50 22.90 -2.87 1.55
CA ALA A 50 23.01 -1.50 1.04
C ALA A 50 21.64 -0.85 0.79
N GLU A 51 20.60 -1.61 0.43
CA GLU A 51 19.24 -1.09 0.21
C GLU A 51 18.57 -0.61 1.50
N LEU A 52 19.01 -1.11 2.65
CA LEU A 52 18.51 -0.64 3.95
C LEU A 52 19.14 0.69 4.37
N GLN A 53 20.22 1.11 3.70
CA GLN A 53 20.90 2.37 4.03
C GLN A 53 20.06 3.56 3.59
N ASN A 54 19.85 4.49 4.52
CA ASN A 54 18.99 5.66 4.35
C ASN A 54 17.55 5.31 3.94
N LEU A 55 17.08 4.11 4.32
CA LEU A 55 15.72 3.69 4.04
C LEU A 55 14.71 4.60 4.74
N SER A 56 13.85 5.23 3.95
CA SER A 56 12.75 6.06 4.43
C SER A 56 11.50 5.80 3.59
N ALA A 57 10.34 5.94 4.22
CA ALA A 57 9.05 5.75 3.56
C ALA A 57 8.14 6.92 3.90
N ARG A 58 7.29 7.30 2.94
CA ARG A 58 6.31 8.36 3.10
C ARG A 58 5.09 8.11 2.21
N LEU A 59 4.00 8.81 2.51
CA LEU A 59 2.88 8.87 1.58
C LEU A 59 3.32 9.61 0.31
N ALA A 60 2.97 9.06 -0.86
CA ALA A 60 3.31 9.65 -2.14
C ALA A 60 2.66 11.04 -2.31
N SER A 61 3.24 11.86 -3.17
CA SER A 61 2.75 13.20 -3.48
C SER A 61 1.38 13.15 -4.16
N SER A 62 0.61 14.25 -4.08
CA SER A 62 -0.69 14.35 -4.76
C SER A 62 -0.58 14.09 -6.26
N ASP A 63 0.50 14.55 -6.89
CA ASP A 63 0.74 14.31 -8.32
C ASP A 63 0.95 12.81 -8.61
N ALA A 64 1.64 12.08 -7.73
CA ALA A 64 1.80 10.63 -7.87
C ALA A 64 0.45 9.89 -7.76
N PHE A 65 -0.44 10.32 -6.85
CA PHE A 65 -1.81 9.79 -6.76
C PHE A 65 -2.59 10.04 -8.06
N THR A 66 -2.52 11.26 -8.60
CA THR A 66 -3.16 11.60 -9.88
C THR A 66 -2.62 10.75 -11.03
N ARG A 67 -1.30 10.55 -11.11
CA ARG A 67 -0.67 9.70 -12.14
C ARG A 67 -1.02 8.23 -12.00
N ALA A 68 -1.26 7.76 -10.77
CA ALA A 68 -1.75 6.40 -10.51
C ALA A 68 -3.26 6.27 -10.80
N GLY A 69 -3.97 7.36 -11.09
CA GLY A 69 -5.42 7.35 -11.31
C GLY A 69 -6.26 7.21 -10.04
N ILE A 70 -5.64 7.42 -8.87
CA ILE A 70 -6.30 7.30 -7.56
C ILE A 70 -6.89 8.65 -7.16
N THR A 71 -8.21 8.78 -7.29
CA THR A 71 -8.93 10.03 -6.97
C THR A 71 -9.60 9.99 -5.60
N ASP A 72 -10.26 8.88 -5.26
CA ASP A 72 -11.09 8.76 -4.04
C ASP A 72 -10.48 7.86 -2.95
N GLY A 73 -9.47 7.05 -3.30
CA GLY A 73 -8.83 6.11 -2.38
C GLY A 73 -7.80 6.74 -1.44
N ARG A 74 -7.44 8.01 -1.63
CA ARG A 74 -6.40 8.66 -0.82
C ARG A 74 -6.83 8.73 0.65
N PRO A 75 -5.96 8.33 1.60
CA PRO A 75 -6.27 8.42 3.02
C PRO A 75 -6.65 9.86 3.42
N SER A 76 -7.82 10.03 4.03
CA SER A 76 -8.31 11.34 4.49
C SER A 76 -7.68 11.80 5.81
N VAL A 77 -6.89 10.93 6.45
CA VAL A 77 -6.26 11.19 7.76
C VAL A 77 -4.75 11.32 7.63
N PRO A 78 -4.08 12.07 8.52
CA PRO A 78 -2.62 12.09 8.57
C PRO A 78 -2.04 10.71 8.92
N LEU A 79 -1.05 10.28 8.13
CA LEU A 79 -0.33 9.02 8.32
C LEU A 79 1.11 9.28 8.73
N GLN A 80 1.61 8.45 9.64
CA GLN A 80 2.98 8.42 10.11
C GLN A 80 3.65 7.14 9.61
N PHE A 81 4.88 7.30 9.13
CA PHE A 81 5.68 6.23 8.57
C PHE A 81 6.94 6.06 9.42
N LYS A 82 7.24 4.82 9.79
CA LYS A 82 8.44 4.50 10.56
C LYS A 82 9.02 3.18 10.04
N VAL A 83 10.33 3.14 9.85
CA VAL A 83 11.04 1.87 9.66
C VAL A 83 11.36 1.30 11.04
N ALA A 84 10.93 0.06 11.30
CA ALA A 84 11.14 -0.63 12.56
C ALA A 84 11.65 -2.05 12.31
N ASP A 85 12.21 -2.67 13.35
CA ASP A 85 12.53 -4.09 13.37
C ASP A 85 11.40 -4.83 14.09
N GLU A 86 10.76 -5.76 13.41
CA GLU A 86 9.72 -6.65 13.95
C GLU A 86 10.14 -8.09 13.71
N HIS A 87 10.23 -8.89 14.78
CA HIS A 87 10.60 -10.31 14.70
C HIS A 87 11.90 -10.61 13.93
N GLY A 88 12.86 -9.69 13.96
CA GLY A 88 14.15 -9.84 13.26
C GLY A 88 14.12 -9.42 11.78
N HIS A 89 13.02 -8.86 11.30
CA HIS A 89 12.88 -8.34 9.94
C HIS A 89 12.58 -6.84 9.94
N LYS A 90 13.05 -6.14 8.91
CA LYS A 90 12.70 -4.73 8.71
C LYS A 90 11.27 -4.63 8.22
N VAL A 91 10.51 -3.72 8.82
CA VAL A 91 9.14 -3.40 8.40
C VAL A 91 8.96 -1.90 8.26
N ILE A 92 8.18 -1.48 7.29
CA ILE A 92 7.62 -0.13 7.22
C ILE A 92 6.29 -0.17 7.98
N LEU A 93 6.27 0.48 9.13
CA LEU A 93 5.08 0.65 9.95
C LEU A 93 4.37 1.95 9.54
N VAL A 94 3.12 1.82 9.11
CA VAL A 94 2.24 2.92 8.76
C VAL A 94 1.15 3.03 9.83
N THR A 95 1.05 4.18 10.48
CA THR A 95 0.08 4.41 11.56
C THR A 95 -0.67 5.72 11.38
N SER A 96 -1.88 5.83 11.95
CA SER A 96 -2.57 7.11 12.13
C SER A 96 -2.79 7.39 13.62
N SER A 97 -2.86 8.67 13.99
CA SER A 97 -3.24 9.07 15.36
C SER A 97 -4.76 9.17 15.54
N VAL A 98 -5.52 9.21 14.45
CA VAL A 98 -6.97 9.37 14.43
C VAL A 98 -7.65 8.15 13.80
N PRO A 99 -8.89 7.82 14.21
CA PRO A 99 -9.65 6.72 13.62
C PRO A 99 -9.85 6.85 12.11
N VAL A 100 -9.71 5.73 11.38
CA VAL A 100 -10.05 5.65 9.96
C VAL A 100 -11.44 5.08 9.79
N ASN A 101 -12.35 5.87 9.20
CA ASN A 101 -13.75 5.49 8.98
C ASN A 101 -14.06 5.12 7.52
N ASN A 102 -13.09 5.23 6.62
CA ASN A 102 -13.23 4.78 5.25
C ASN A 102 -12.88 3.28 5.17
N PRO A 103 -13.80 2.39 4.73
CA PRO A 103 -13.53 0.96 4.61
C PRO A 103 -12.52 0.61 3.53
N TYR A 104 -12.30 1.49 2.55
CA TYR A 104 -11.38 1.27 1.44
C TYR A 104 -10.41 2.44 1.31
N ILE A 105 -9.12 2.18 1.38
CA ILE A 105 -8.07 3.18 1.17
C ILE A 105 -6.97 2.61 0.27
N ASP A 106 -6.44 3.45 -0.61
CA ASP A 106 -5.29 3.15 -1.45
C ASP A 106 -4.06 3.84 -0.86
N LEU A 107 -3.14 3.03 -0.32
CA LEU A 107 -1.87 3.51 0.19
C LEU A 107 -0.85 3.53 -0.94
N LEU A 108 -0.64 4.71 -1.53
CA LEU A 108 0.49 4.94 -2.44
C LEU A 108 1.71 5.36 -1.61
N ILE A 109 2.67 4.45 -1.45
CA ILE A 109 3.83 4.61 -0.58
C ILE A 109 5.06 4.85 -1.44
N GLU A 110 5.72 5.97 -1.20
CA GLU A 110 7.01 6.28 -1.78
C GLU A 110 8.11 5.85 -0.80
N VAL A 111 9.03 5.02 -1.28
CA VAL A 111 10.16 4.50 -0.51
C VAL A 111 11.46 4.94 -1.15
N SER A 112 12.28 5.64 -0.36
CA SER A 112 13.60 6.12 -0.75
C SER A 112 14.68 5.33 -0.02
N SER A 113 15.67 4.86 -0.78
CA SER A 113 16.81 4.07 -0.29
C SER A 113 18.08 4.47 -1.03
N ALA A 114 19.22 3.88 -0.68
CA ALA A 114 20.46 4.05 -1.43
C ALA A 114 20.37 3.60 -2.91
N ALA A 115 19.46 2.67 -3.23
CA ALA A 115 19.25 2.19 -4.60
C ALA A 115 18.36 3.15 -5.43
N GLY A 116 17.69 4.10 -4.80
CA GLY A 116 16.80 5.06 -5.42
C GLY A 116 15.42 5.12 -4.76
N THR A 117 14.49 5.78 -5.44
CA THR A 117 13.10 5.94 -5.02
C THR A 117 12.19 5.01 -5.80
N SER A 118 11.28 4.33 -5.11
CA SER A 118 10.23 3.50 -5.69
C SER A 118 8.87 3.90 -5.13
N VAL A 119 7.81 3.66 -5.89
CA VAL A 119 6.43 3.95 -5.48
C VAL A 119 5.63 2.66 -5.59
N HIS A 120 4.91 2.31 -4.53
CA HIS A 120 4.13 1.08 -4.42
C HIS A 120 2.71 1.40 -4.00
N GLU A 121 1.75 0.78 -4.67
CA GLU A 121 0.33 0.91 -4.37
C GLU A 121 -0.14 -0.28 -3.56
N TYR A 122 -0.84 -0.01 -2.46
CA TYR A 122 -1.45 -1.02 -1.62
C TYR A 122 -2.92 -0.70 -1.37
N PRO A 123 -3.85 -1.44 -2.01
CA PRO A 123 -5.26 -1.36 -1.65
C PRO A 123 -5.45 -2.00 -0.27
N VAL A 124 -6.12 -1.29 0.63
CA VAL A 124 -6.41 -1.72 2.00
C VAL A 124 -7.91 -1.72 2.21
N LEU A 125 -8.42 -2.86 2.64
CA LEU A 125 -9.78 -3.03 3.10
C LEU A 125 -9.80 -3.14 4.63
N LEU A 126 -10.56 -2.27 5.28
CA LEU A 126 -10.75 -2.26 6.72
C LEU A 126 -12.10 -2.88 7.06
N ASP A 127 -12.07 -4.03 7.73
CA ASP A 127 -13.28 -4.68 8.20
C ASP A 127 -13.85 -3.99 9.44
N PRO A 128 -15.19 -3.94 9.63
CA PRO A 128 -15.78 -3.51 10.89
C PRO A 128 -15.38 -4.46 12.03
N PRO A 129 -15.24 -3.95 13.26
CA PRO A 129 -14.95 -4.81 14.40
C PRO A 129 -16.08 -5.84 14.58
N ALA A 130 -15.71 -7.09 14.83
CA ALA A 130 -16.60 -8.26 14.90
C ALA A 130 -17.79 -8.14 15.89
N GLY A 131 -17.82 -7.11 16.73
CA GLY A 131 -18.91 -6.83 17.67
C GLY A 131 -20.09 -6.03 17.11
N LYS A 132 -20.04 -5.54 15.86
CA LYS A 132 -21.07 -4.65 15.29
C LYS A 132 -22.02 -5.32 14.27
N LEU A 133 -22.19 -6.63 14.32
CA LEU A 133 -23.31 -7.33 13.63
C LEU A 133 -24.54 -7.57 14.53
N ALA A 134 -24.51 -7.19 15.81
CA ALA A 134 -25.60 -7.44 16.76
C ALA A 134 -26.42 -6.18 17.08
N ALA A 135 -27.07 -5.56 16.08
CA ALA A 135 -28.11 -4.54 16.36
C ALA A 135 -29.18 -4.36 15.27
N ALA A 136 -29.14 -5.09 14.15
CA ALA A 136 -30.13 -4.93 13.07
C ALA A 136 -31.29 -5.94 13.10
N THR A 137 -31.34 -6.87 14.08
CA THR A 137 -32.44 -7.85 14.23
C THR A 137 -32.89 -7.92 15.69
N SER A 138 -33.49 -6.85 16.21
CA SER A 138 -34.46 -6.95 17.32
C SER A 138 -35.27 -5.66 17.40
N GLY A 139 -36.26 -5.54 16.51
CA GLY A 139 -37.09 -4.34 16.46
C GLY A 139 -38.28 -4.42 15.53
N ASN A 140 -38.88 -5.60 15.32
CA ASN A 140 -40.24 -5.68 14.77
C ASN A 140 -40.98 -6.95 15.20
N ARG A 141 -41.21 -7.10 16.51
CA ARG A 141 -42.24 -8.00 17.07
C ARG A 141 -43.09 -7.20 18.06
N HIS A 142 -43.85 -6.25 17.53
CA HIS A 142 -44.97 -5.59 18.17
C HIS A 142 -45.99 -5.37 17.04
N ALA A 143 -47.15 -6.02 16.95
CA ALA A 143 -48.04 -6.47 18.00
C ALA A 143 -48.87 -7.67 17.51
N GLY A 144 -49.04 -8.67 18.38
CA GLY A 144 -50.30 -9.41 18.41
C GLY A 144 -51.35 -8.62 19.20
N HIS A 145 -52.61 -9.06 19.09
CA HIS A 145 -53.81 -8.63 19.84
C HIS A 145 -54.72 -7.59 19.17
N HIS A 146 -55.70 -8.08 18.40
CA HIS A 146 -57.15 -7.86 18.63
C HIS A 146 -57.90 -8.87 17.74
N ALA A 147 -58.36 -10.01 18.28
CA ALA A 147 -59.73 -10.24 18.78
C ALA A 147 -60.78 -10.02 17.66
N ALA A 148 -61.31 -11.06 17.00
CA ALA A 148 -62.37 -11.95 17.50
C ALA A 148 -63.64 -11.20 17.91
N ALA A 149 -64.58 -11.07 16.96
CA ALA A 149 -66.04 -11.19 17.10
C ALA A 149 -66.71 -10.67 15.82
#